data_AF-A0A9E4B1H1-F1
#
_entry.id   AF-A0A9E4B1H1-F1
#
_cell.length_a   1.000
_cell.length_b   1.000
_cell.length_c   1.000
_cell.angle_alpha   90.00
_cell.angle_beta   90.00
_cell.angle_gamma   90.00
#
_symmetry.space_group_name_H-M   'P 1'
#
loop_
_entity.id
_entity.type
_entity.pdbx_description
1 polymer ?
#
loop_
_entity_poly.entity_id
_entity_poly.type
_entity_poly.pdbx_seq_one_letter_code
_entity_poly.pdbx_strand_id
1 'polypeptide(L)'
;MNDGETQLQPGTEKRYQAGQDNLQIFGLDINAPVFLTSSFTIIVFVLVALVFQEKATVIFEDIRKWMTSRLDWVFLLTCSLLVVFCLYLIISPLGKVRLGGQQ
;
A
#
# COMPACT_ATOMS: atom_id res chain seq x y z
N MET A 1 14.69 -51.43 28.50
CA MET A 1 15.11 -50.33 29.38
C MET A 1 16.25 -49.56 28.75
N ASN A 2 15.94 -48.58 27.92
CA ASN A 2 16.15 -47.18 28.27
C ASN A 2 15.51 -46.37 27.15
N ASP A 3 14.27 -45.97 27.41
CA ASP A 3 13.43 -45.14 26.58
C ASP A 3 13.98 -43.72 26.63
N GLY A 4 14.98 -43.47 25.79
CA GLY A 4 15.47 -42.12 25.50
C GLY A 4 14.55 -41.48 24.47
N GLU A 5 13.30 -41.22 24.87
CA GLU A 5 12.32 -40.40 24.16
C GLU A 5 12.96 -39.04 23.83
N THR A 6 13.64 -38.96 22.69
CA THR A 6 13.94 -37.68 22.08
C THR A 6 12.59 -37.17 21.61
N GLN A 7 11.97 -36.33 22.42
CA GLN A 7 10.78 -35.58 22.06
C GLN A 7 11.17 -34.67 20.89
N LEU A 8 11.03 -35.18 19.66
CA LEU A 8 10.98 -34.37 18.46
C LEU A 8 9.70 -33.54 18.58
N GLN A 9 9.83 -32.36 19.21
CA GLN A 9 8.77 -31.38 19.23
C GLN A 9 8.36 -31.13 17.77
N PRO A 10 7.11 -31.44 17.39
CA PRO A 10 6.65 -31.28 16.02
C PRO A 10 6.84 -29.82 15.67
N GLY A 11 7.40 -29.56 14.49
CA GLY A 11 7.76 -28.23 14.03
C GLY A 11 6.68 -27.22 14.40
N THR A 12 7.06 -26.24 15.22
CA THR A 12 6.27 -25.05 15.49
C THR A 12 6.22 -24.24 14.20
N GLU A 13 5.55 -24.76 13.17
CA GLU A 13 5.11 -23.96 12.04
C GLU A 13 4.05 -23.02 12.60
N LYS A 14 4.49 -21.85 13.08
CA LYS A 14 3.59 -20.72 13.21
C LYS A 14 3.11 -20.41 11.80
N ARG A 15 2.03 -21.06 11.39
CA ARG A 15 1.32 -20.78 10.14
C ARG A 15 0.77 -19.37 10.29
N TYR A 16 1.53 -18.38 9.81
CA TYR A 16 1.11 -16.99 9.78
C TYR A 16 -0.22 -16.90 9.04
N GLN A 17 -1.29 -16.56 9.77
CA GLN A 17 -2.59 -16.27 9.17
C GLN A 17 -2.65 -14.77 8.90
N ALA A 18 -2.91 -14.39 7.65
CA ALA A 18 -3.16 -13.00 7.29
C ALA A 18 -4.36 -12.49 8.11
N GLY A 19 -4.15 -11.53 9.01
CA GLY A 19 -5.17 -11.10 9.98
C GLY A 19 -4.74 -11.12 11.46
N GLN A 20 -3.68 -11.87 11.80
CA GLN A 20 -3.36 -12.20 13.19
C GLN A 20 -2.88 -11.01 14.06
N ASP A 21 -2.29 -9.99 13.42
CA ASP A 21 -1.77 -8.78 14.10
C ASP A 21 -2.71 -7.58 13.96
N ASN A 22 -3.92 -7.78 13.41
CA ASN A 22 -4.86 -6.71 13.18
C ASN A 22 -5.75 -6.46 14.41
N LEU A 23 -5.94 -5.19 14.75
CA LEU A 23 -6.80 -4.80 15.85
C LEU A 23 -8.25 -4.81 15.37
N GLN A 24 -9.01 -5.83 15.80
CA GLN A 24 -10.41 -6.02 15.43
C GLN A 24 -11.32 -5.25 16.39
N ILE A 25 -11.75 -4.05 16.00
CA ILE A 25 -12.68 -3.22 16.77
C ILE A 25 -13.99 -3.12 15.99
N PHE A 26 -15.12 -3.51 16.60
CA PHE A 26 -16.45 -3.49 15.96
C PHE A 26 -16.54 -4.23 14.60
N GLY A 27 -15.73 -5.27 14.39
CA GLY A 27 -15.68 -6.00 13.11
C GLY A 27 -14.84 -5.31 12.02
N LEU A 28 -14.20 -4.18 12.33
CA LEU A 28 -13.22 -3.52 11.48
C LEU A 28 -11.82 -4.05 11.79
N ASP A 29 -11.19 -4.66 10.79
CA ASP A 29 -9.81 -5.12 10.84
C ASP A 29 -8.88 -3.91 10.58
N ILE A 30 -8.20 -3.41 11.62
CA ILE A 30 -7.26 -2.29 11.53
C ILE A 30 -5.83 -2.81 11.64
N ASN A 31 -5.03 -2.58 10.60
CA ASN A 31 -3.58 -2.79 10.65
C ASN A 31 -2.94 -1.64 11.46
N ALA A 32 -2.84 -1.86 12.78
CA ALA A 32 -2.43 -0.84 13.74
C ALA A 32 -1.07 -0.17 13.41
N PRO A 33 -0.03 -0.89 12.95
CA PRO A 33 1.26 -0.29 12.56
C PRO A 33 1.14 0.80 11.48
N VAL A 34 0.39 0.54 10.40
CA VAL A 34 0.26 1.50 9.29
C VAL A 34 -0.77 2.58 9.56
N PHE A 35 -1.85 2.23 10.29
CA PHE A 35 -2.90 3.18 10.64
C PHE A 35 -2.39 4.28 11.57
N LEU A 36 -1.66 3.89 12.62
CA LEU A 36 -1.18 4.84 13.63
C LEU A 36 -0.14 5.80 13.05
N THR A 37 0.84 5.28 12.30
CA THR A 37 1.89 6.10 11.68
C THR A 37 1.32 7.07 10.65
N SER A 38 0.39 6.61 9.81
CA SER A 38 -0.22 7.43 8.76
C SER A 38 -1.14 8.50 9.36
N SER A 39 -2.03 8.14 10.29
CA SER A 39 -2.96 9.09 10.92
C SER A 39 -2.21 10.17 11.69
N PHE A 40 -1.21 9.79 12.49
CA PHE A 40 -0.39 10.75 13.23
C PHE A 40 0.32 11.74 12.29
N THR A 41 0.94 11.23 11.22
CA THR A 41 1.63 12.06 10.24
C THR A 41 0.68 13.05 9.57
N ILE A 42 -0.52 12.61 9.20
CA ILE A 42 -1.54 13.48 8.58
C ILE A 42 -1.99 14.58 9.55
N ILE A 43 -2.30 14.23 10.80
CA ILE A 43 -2.77 15.21 11.80
C ILE A 43 -1.70 16.28 12.04
N VAL A 44 -0.45 15.88 12.26
CA VAL A 44 0.66 16.82 12.48
C VAL A 44 0.86 17.71 11.25
N PHE A 45 0.87 17.12 10.06
CA PHE A 45 1.04 17.86 8.81
C PHE A 45 -0.05 18.91 8.60
N VAL A 46 -1.32 18.54 8.82
CA VAL A 46 -2.47 19.45 8.68
C VAL A 46 -2.38 20.59 9.69
N LEU A 47 -2.07 20.31 10.96
CA LEU A 47 -1.92 21.35 11.98
C LEU A 47 -0.83 22.35 11.62
N VAL A 48 0.33 21.86 11.16
CA VAL A 48 1.43 22.73 10.71
C VAL A 48 0.99 23.59 9.51
N ALA A 49 0.32 23.00 8.52
CA ALA A 49 -0.17 23.73 7.35
C ALA A 49 -1.22 24.80 7.72
N LEU A 50 -2.07 24.54 8.72
CA LEU A 50 -3.07 25.49 9.20
C LEU A 50 -2.49 26.63 10.02
N VAL A 51 -1.40 26.40 10.78
CA VAL A 51 -0.72 27.46 11.55
C VAL A 51 0.10 28.36 10.62
N PHE A 52 0.76 27.80 9.61
CA PHE A 52 1.67 28.51 8.69
C PHE A 52 1.11 28.59 7.27
N GLN A 53 -0.13 29.06 7.12
CA GLN A 53 -0.88 29.03 5.86
C GLN A 53 -0.13 29.67 4.68
N GLU A 54 0.41 30.88 4.85
CA GLU A 54 1.10 31.60 3.77
C GLU A 54 2.34 30.86 3.26
N LYS A 55 3.14 30.30 4.18
CA LYS A 55 4.32 29.50 3.81
C LYS A 55 3.90 28.18 3.17
N ALA A 56 2.86 27.54 3.69
CA ALA A 56 2.32 26.32 3.11
C ALA A 56 1.86 26.54 1.66
N THR A 57 1.15 27.64 1.37
CA THR A 57 0.72 27.99 0.01
C THR A 57 1.90 28.12 -0.95
N VAL A 58 2.94 28.87 -0.58
CA VAL A 58 4.14 29.04 -1.43
C VAL A 58 4.83 27.71 -1.66
N ILE A 59 5.03 26.91 -0.61
CA ILE A 59 5.67 25.59 -0.71
C ILE A 59 4.86 24.66 -1.60
N PHE A 60 3.54 24.59 -1.45
CA PHE A 60 2.70 23.75 -2.30
C PHE A 60 2.69 24.19 -3.76
N GLU A 61 2.73 25.50 -4.02
CA GLU A 61 2.84 26.04 -5.37
C GLU A 61 4.18 25.66 -6.02
N ASP A 62 5.28 25.78 -5.28
CA ASP A 62 6.62 25.43 -5.74
C ASP A 62 6.75 23.92 -5.99
N ILE A 63 6.23 23.08 -5.08
CA ILE A 63 6.18 21.63 -5.27
C ILE A 63 5.37 21.30 -6.53
N ARG A 64 4.21 21.93 -6.73
CA ARG A 64 3.40 21.74 -7.94
C ARG A 64 4.18 22.11 -9.19
N LYS A 65 4.81 23.30 -9.22
CA LYS A 65 5.63 23.75 -10.36
C LYS A 65 6.78 22.81 -10.64
N TRP A 66 7.46 22.31 -9.60
CA TRP A 66 8.55 21.35 -9.74
C TRP A 66 8.06 20.01 -10.29
N MET A 67 6.96 19.47 -9.75
CA MET A 67 6.34 18.24 -10.22
C MET A 67 5.97 18.37 -11.70
N THR A 68 5.25 19.43 -12.06
CA THR A 68 4.84 19.67 -13.44
C THR A 68 6.06 19.86 -14.35
N SER A 69 7.02 20.71 -13.98
CA SER A 69 8.22 20.95 -14.81
C SER A 69 9.10 19.72 -15.04
N ARG A 70 9.16 18.76 -14.11
CA ARG A 70 10.09 17.61 -14.18
C ARG A 70 9.41 16.29 -14.50
N LEU A 71 8.21 16.06 -13.99
CA LEU A 71 7.48 14.80 -14.10
C LEU A 71 6.39 14.82 -15.17
N ASP A 72 6.02 15.98 -15.74
CA ASP A 72 4.96 16.03 -16.77
C ASP A 72 5.19 15.06 -17.91
N TRP A 73 6.43 15.00 -18.44
CA TRP A 73 6.74 14.11 -19.56
C TRP A 73 6.65 12.62 -19.16
N VAL A 74 7.07 12.28 -17.93
CA VAL A 74 6.95 10.92 -17.39
C VAL A 74 5.49 10.57 -17.16
N PHE A 75 4.70 11.50 -16.63
CA PHE A 75 3.27 11.33 -16.36
C PHE A 75 2.50 11.14 -17.68
N LEU A 76 2.73 12.00 -18.67
CA LEU A 76 2.12 11.88 -20.00
C LEU A 76 2.52 10.58 -20.71
N LEU A 77 3.79 10.17 -20.63
CA LEU A 77 4.22 8.87 -21.17
C LEU A 77 3.58 7.71 -20.43
N THR A 78 3.54 7.74 -19.09
CA THR A 78 2.99 6.67 -18.27
C THR A 78 1.48 6.52 -18.52
N CYS A 79 0.73 7.61 -18.56
CA CYS A 79 -0.69 7.58 -18.90
C CYS A 79 -0.93 7.02 -20.30
N SER A 80 -0.18 7.51 -21.30
CA SER A 80 -0.30 7.01 -22.68
C SER A 80 0.07 5.53 -22.78
N LEU A 81 1.15 5.11 -22.11
CA LEU A 81 1.61 3.74 -22.06
C LEU A 81 0.61 2.83 -21.35
N LEU A 82 0.04 3.24 -20.21
CA LEU A 82 -0.99 2.47 -19.50
C LEU A 82 -2.24 2.29 -20.36
N VAL A 83 -2.68 3.32 -21.08
CA VAL A 83 -3.83 3.21 -21.99
C VAL A 83 -3.54 2.23 -23.12
N VAL A 84 -2.38 2.36 -23.77
CA VAL A 84 -1.95 1.43 -24.83
C VAL A 84 -1.78 0.01 -24.27
N PHE A 85 -1.26 -0.13 -23.06
CA PHE A 85 -1.09 -1.41 -22.37
C PHE A 85 -2.44 -2.05 -22.05
N CYS A 86 -3.42 -1.29 -21.55
CA CYS A 86 -4.79 -1.77 -21.34
C CYS A 86 -5.43 -2.21 -22.66
N LEU A 87 -5.27 -1.43 -23.73
CA LEU A 87 -5.78 -1.79 -25.06
C LEU A 87 -5.10 -3.04 -25.59
N TYR A 88 -3.80 -3.17 -25.38
CA TYR A 88 -3.03 -4.37 -25.68
C TYR A 88 -3.56 -5.57 -24.89
N LEU A 89 -3.84 -5.45 -23.59
CA LEU A 89 -4.41 -6.53 -22.79
C LEU A 89 -5.79 -6.99 -23.28
N ILE A 90 -6.62 -6.07 -23.80
CA ILE A 90 -7.93 -6.40 -24.39
C ILE A 90 -7.77 -7.31 -25.63
N ILE A 91 -6.81 -6.98 -26.51
CA ILE A 91 -6.59 -7.72 -27.76
C ILE A 91 -5.73 -8.98 -27.52
N SER A 92 -4.86 -8.92 -26.52
CA SER A 92 -3.93 -9.98 -26.14
C SER A 92 -4.67 -11.19 -25.53
N PRO A 93 -4.15 -12.41 -25.72
CA PRO A 93 -4.68 -13.61 -25.05
C PRO A 93 -4.72 -13.50 -23.52
N LEU A 94 -3.94 -12.57 -22.93
CA LEU A 94 -3.96 -12.29 -21.49
C LEU A 94 -5.31 -11.72 -20.99
N GLY A 95 -6.08 -11.05 -21.86
CA GLY A 95 -7.42 -10.57 -21.50
C GLY A 95 -8.44 -11.69 -21.25
N LYS A 96 -8.16 -12.92 -21.69
CA LYS A 96 -9.00 -14.10 -21.43
C LYS A 96 -8.74 -14.74 -20.06
N VAL A 97 -7.67 -14.34 -19.38
CA VAL A 97 -7.33 -14.88 -18.06
C VAL A 97 -8.27 -14.27 -17.03
N ARG A 98 -9.08 -15.11 -16.39
CA ARG A 98 -9.96 -14.68 -15.29
C ARG A 98 -9.10 -14.51 -14.03
N LEU A 99 -8.96 -13.29 -13.53
CA LEU A 99 -8.34 -13.03 -12.23
C LEU A 99 -9.37 -13.32 -11.13
N GLY A 100 -9.33 -14.54 -10.62
CA GLY A 100 -10.22 -15.04 -9.57
C GLY A 100 -10.31 -16.55 -9.65
N GLY A 101 -9.76 -17.23 -8.65
CA GLY A 101 -9.88 -18.68 -8.51
C GLY A 101 -11.31 -19.07 -8.15
N GLN A 102 -11.72 -20.27 -8.57
CA GLN A 102 -12.88 -20.94 -8.01
C GLN A 102 -12.54 -21.30 -6.57
N GLN A 103 -12.96 -20.46 -5.63
CA GLN A 103 -13.20 -20.92 -4.27
C GLN A 103 -14.53 -21.64 -4.26
#